data_AF-A0A1N6IIX4-F1
#
_entry.id   AF-A0A1N6IIX4-F1
#
_cell.length_a   1.000
_cell.length_b   1.000
_cell.length_c   1.000
_cell.angle_alpha   90.00
_cell.angle_beta   90.00
_cell.angle_gamma   90.00
#
_symmetry.space_group_name_H-M   'P 1'
#
loop_
_entity.id
_entity.type
_entity.pdbx_description
1 polymer ?
#
loop_
_entity_poly.entity_id
_entity_poly.type
_entity_poly.pdbx_seq_one_letter_code
_entity_poly.pdbx_strand_id
1 'polypeptide(L)'
;MQNLLVKRRLLILTTAGILATPPLVAIALRGRQLFQYDDTVRVPDEKIAALLNGEQLVPPPSLPPEVFATQEVEQVRPALQDASRDWNLLDADFRTRLLLVYKIMHEQYGYEMALLEGYRSPERQNRLAQMGGNVTNAAAFQSYHQYGLAADNAFLRDGKLVISEKDPWAMRGYQLYGQTAEQVGLVWGGRWKMMDLGHVEYHKPGFVLGRH
;
A
#
# COMPACT_ATOMS: atom_id res chain seq x y z
N MET A 1 19.99 13.22 70.11
CA MET A 1 19.23 12.24 69.30
C MET A 1 18.37 12.87 68.19
N GLN A 2 17.79 14.07 68.36
CA GLN A 2 16.89 14.70 67.37
C GLN A 2 17.55 15.02 66.00
N ASN A 3 18.81 15.48 65.97
CA ASN A 3 19.50 15.82 64.71
C ASN A 3 19.77 14.63 63.76
N LEU A 4 19.86 13.41 64.29
CA LEU A 4 20.12 12.20 63.49
C LEU A 4 18.85 11.71 62.77
N LEU A 5 17.69 11.88 63.42
CA LEU A 5 16.38 11.55 62.86
C LEU A 5 16.00 12.52 61.73
N VAL A 6 16.30 13.81 61.87
CA VAL A 6 16.06 14.82 60.83
C VAL A 6 16.93 14.56 59.60
N LYS A 7 18.23 14.27 59.78
CA LYS A 7 19.13 13.93 58.67
C LYS A 7 18.72 12.66 57.93
N ARG A 8 18.25 11.62 58.64
CA ARG A 8 17.75 10.38 58.01
C ARG A 8 16.44 10.60 57.26
N ARG A 9 15.52 11.42 57.78
CA ARG A 9 14.28 11.80 57.07
C ARG A 9 14.57 12.60 55.81
N LEU A 10 15.53 13.52 55.86
CA LEU A 10 15.97 14.29 54.69
C LEU A 10 16.57 13.37 53.61
N LEU A 11 17.44 12.43 54.01
CA LEU A 11 18.00 11.42 53.12
C LEU A 11 16.93 10.54 52.47
N ILE A 12 15.95 10.05 53.25
CA ILE A 12 14.86 9.23 52.72
C ILE A 12 14.00 10.01 51.72
N LEU A 13 13.69 11.27 52.01
CA LEU A 13 12.90 12.12 51.09
C LEU A 13 13.66 12.42 49.81
N THR A 14 14.98 12.65 49.87
CA THR A 14 15.80 12.85 48.66
C THR A 14 15.87 11.58 47.81
N THR A 15 16.04 10.41 48.42
CA THR A 15 16.10 9.14 47.68
C THR A 15 14.75 8.78 47.06
N ALA A 16 13.65 9.01 47.77
CA ALA A 16 12.30 8.80 47.25
C ALA A 16 11.99 9.75 46.08
N GLY A 17 12.44 11.00 46.15
CA GLY A 17 12.34 11.95 45.05
C GLY A 17 13.09 11.49 43.80
N ILE A 18 14.35 11.05 43.94
CA ILE A 18 15.17 10.55 42.82
C ILE A 18 14.57 9.27 42.21
N LEU A 19 13.96 8.39 43.02
CA LEU A 19 13.35 7.17 42.51
C LEU A 19 12.02 7.44 41.78
N ALA A 20 11.29 8.47 42.19
CA ALA A 20 10.00 8.84 41.61
C ALA A 20 10.12 9.71 40.34
N THR A 21 11.26 10.36 40.10
CA THR A 21 11.43 11.25 38.93
C THR A 21 11.41 10.52 37.59
N PRO A 22 12.08 9.37 37.35
CA PRO A 22 12.03 8.69 36.06
C PRO A 22 10.62 8.26 35.63
N PRO A 23 9.78 7.63 36.48
CA PRO A 23 8.43 7.25 36.07
C PRO A 23 7.51 8.46 35.86
N LEU A 24 7.65 9.53 36.65
CA LEU A 24 6.88 10.76 36.45
C LEU A 24 7.26 11.48 35.15
N VAL A 25 8.56 11.55 34.83
CA VAL A 25 9.04 12.07 33.54
C VAL A 25 8.56 11.18 32.39
N ALA A 26 8.60 9.85 32.54
CA ALA A 26 8.07 8.94 31.53
C ALA A 26 6.57 9.14 31.29
N ILE A 27 5.76 9.38 32.33
CA ILE A 27 4.32 9.67 32.20
C ILE A 27 4.08 11.05 31.56
N ALA A 28 4.84 12.07 31.95
CA ALA A 28 4.75 13.41 31.36
C ALA A 28 5.15 13.41 29.87
N LEU A 29 6.15 12.62 29.49
CA LEU A 29 6.55 12.42 28.09
C LEU A 29 5.57 11.51 27.33
N ARG A 30 4.88 10.58 28.02
CA ARG A 30 3.85 9.69 27.42
C ARG A 30 2.66 10.47 26.87
N GLY A 31 2.30 11.60 27.50
CA GLY A 31 1.20 12.47 27.04
C GLY A 31 1.43 13.10 25.66
N ARG A 32 2.67 13.06 25.13
CA ARG A 32 3.01 13.53 23.78
C ARG A 32 3.12 12.41 22.73
N GLN A 33 2.93 11.15 23.11
CA GLN A 33 3.13 9.97 22.25
C GLN A 33 1.92 9.01 22.28
N LEU A 34 0.75 9.48 22.69
CA LEU A 34 -0.50 8.76 22.49
C LEU A 34 -0.96 8.97 21.05
N PHE A 35 -0.65 7.99 20.20
CA PHE A 35 -1.33 7.67 18.95
C PHE A 35 -1.83 8.88 18.16
N GLN A 36 -0.90 9.53 17.46
CA GLN A 36 -1.27 10.27 16.27
C GLN A 36 -1.58 9.22 15.19
N TYR A 37 -2.79 8.62 15.26
CA TYR A 37 -3.43 8.08 14.07
C TYR A 37 -3.63 9.30 13.18
N ASP A 38 -2.78 9.40 12.17
CA ASP A 38 -2.78 10.51 11.23
C ASP A 38 -4.02 10.37 10.34
N ASP A 39 -5.16 10.80 10.86
CA ASP A 39 -6.43 10.97 10.13
C ASP A 39 -6.37 12.20 9.21
N THR A 40 -5.18 12.73 8.92
CA THR A 40 -5.05 13.66 7.81
C THR A 40 -5.24 12.84 6.54
N VAL A 41 -6.50 12.80 6.09
CA VAL A 41 -6.82 12.76 4.67
C VAL A 41 -5.92 13.81 4.05
N ARG A 42 -4.80 13.36 3.45
CA ARG A 42 -3.91 14.21 2.67
C ARG A 42 -4.84 14.90 1.69
N VAL A 43 -5.13 16.17 1.94
CA VAL A 43 -5.97 16.97 1.06
C VAL A 43 -5.26 16.86 -0.28
N PRO A 44 -5.87 16.21 -1.29
CA PRO A 44 -5.23 16.07 -2.58
C PRO A 44 -4.85 17.46 -3.06
N ASP A 45 -3.65 17.61 -3.62
CA ASP A 45 -3.25 18.83 -4.34
C ASP A 45 -4.46 19.27 -5.18
N GLU A 46 -4.88 20.53 -5.12
CA GLU A 46 -6.11 20.99 -5.79
C GLU A 46 -6.14 20.60 -7.27
N LYS A 47 -4.95 20.45 -7.89
CA LYS A 47 -4.78 19.90 -9.23
C LYS A 47 -5.18 18.42 -9.34
N ILE A 48 -4.77 17.58 -8.40
CA ILE A 48 -5.18 16.16 -8.32
C ILE A 48 -6.69 16.09 -8.09
N ALA A 49 -7.24 16.91 -7.20
CA ALA A 49 -8.69 16.96 -6.97
C ALA A 49 -9.44 17.41 -8.24
N ALA A 50 -8.94 18.40 -8.97
CA ALA A 50 -9.53 18.86 -10.23
C ALA A 50 -9.47 17.78 -11.33
N LEU A 51 -8.34 17.07 -11.45
CA LEU A 51 -8.20 15.96 -12.41
C LEU A 51 -9.15 14.81 -12.09
N LEU A 52 -9.34 14.49 -10.81
CA LEU A 52 -10.29 13.46 -10.39
C LEU A 52 -11.76 13.84 -10.67
N ASN A 53 -12.10 15.13 -10.72
CA ASN A 53 -13.48 15.60 -10.88
C ASN A 53 -13.83 16.05 -12.32
N GLY A 54 -12.84 16.33 -13.18
CA GLY A 54 -13.07 17.02 -14.47
C GLY A 54 -12.62 16.28 -15.73
N GLU A 55 -11.68 15.33 -15.65
CA GLU A 55 -11.16 14.60 -16.82
C GLU A 55 -11.57 13.13 -16.75
N GLN A 56 -12.38 12.66 -17.71
CA GLN A 56 -12.67 11.23 -17.84
C GLN A 56 -11.47 10.53 -18.49
N LEU A 57 -10.54 10.08 -17.65
CA LEU A 57 -9.41 9.27 -18.11
C LEU A 57 -9.92 7.94 -18.68
N VAL A 58 -9.31 7.49 -19.77
CA VAL A 58 -9.60 6.20 -20.40
C VAL A 58 -8.48 5.20 -20.10
N PRO A 59 -8.79 3.92 -19.89
CA PRO A 59 -7.78 2.89 -19.77
C PRO A 59 -6.84 2.83 -20.98
N PRO A 60 -5.55 2.48 -20.77
CA PRO A 60 -4.66 2.22 -21.89
C PRO A 60 -5.18 1.02 -22.71
N PRO A 61 -4.80 0.93 -24.00
CA PRO A 61 -5.13 -0.22 -24.83
C PRO A 61 -4.69 -1.54 -24.17
N SER A 62 -5.50 -2.59 -24.35
CA SER A 62 -5.15 -3.92 -23.88
C SER A 62 -3.88 -4.43 -24.55
N LEU A 63 -2.95 -4.96 -23.76
CA LEU A 63 -1.74 -5.57 -24.28
C LEU A 63 -2.03 -6.96 -24.90
N PRO A 64 -1.22 -7.41 -25.87
CA PRO A 64 -1.31 -8.76 -26.40
C PRO A 64 -1.16 -9.81 -25.28
N PRO A 65 -1.98 -10.88 -25.25
CA PRO A 65 -1.93 -11.91 -24.21
C PRO A 65 -0.54 -12.54 -24.03
N GLU A 66 0.25 -12.62 -25.11
CA GLU A 66 1.58 -13.22 -25.14
C GLU A 66 2.57 -12.49 -24.22
N VAL A 67 2.36 -11.20 -23.96
CA VAL A 67 3.18 -10.39 -23.04
C VAL A 67 3.12 -10.94 -21.61
N PHE A 68 2.00 -11.57 -21.23
CA PHE A 68 1.78 -12.11 -19.88
C PHE A 68 2.06 -13.61 -19.75
N ALA A 69 2.41 -14.28 -20.84
CA ALA A 69 2.58 -15.74 -20.90
C ALA A 69 4.04 -16.15 -21.14
N THR A 70 5.00 -15.23 -21.03
CA THR A 70 6.43 -15.56 -21.17
C THR A 70 6.92 -16.36 -19.95
N GLN A 71 7.99 -17.13 -20.13
CA GLN A 71 8.55 -17.94 -19.04
C GLN A 71 9.06 -17.07 -17.88
N GLU A 72 9.65 -15.91 -18.19
CA GLU A 72 10.13 -14.96 -17.20
C GLU A 72 8.98 -14.40 -16.36
N VAL A 73 7.84 -14.13 -17.00
CA VAL A 73 6.64 -13.66 -16.31
C VAL A 73 6.08 -14.74 -15.39
N GLU A 74 5.92 -15.97 -15.89
CA GLU A 74 5.38 -17.09 -15.10
C GLU A 74 6.26 -17.44 -13.89
N GLN A 75 7.58 -17.29 -14.01
CA GLN A 75 8.51 -17.48 -12.89
C GLN A 75 8.34 -16.45 -11.77
N VAL A 76 8.01 -15.20 -12.12
CA VAL A 76 7.87 -14.10 -11.15
C VAL A 76 6.45 -14.01 -10.60
N ARG A 77 5.44 -14.24 -11.44
CA ARG A 77 4.01 -14.20 -11.09
C ARG A 77 3.31 -15.41 -11.75
N PRO A 78 3.22 -16.55 -11.05
CA PRO A 78 2.56 -17.74 -11.58
C PRO A 78 1.08 -17.51 -11.86
N ALA A 79 0.54 -18.18 -12.90
CA ALA A 79 -0.86 -18.11 -13.32
C ALA A 79 -1.35 -16.68 -13.62
N LEU A 80 -0.45 -15.80 -14.08
CA LEU A 80 -0.76 -14.42 -14.41
C LEU A 80 -1.52 -14.29 -15.74
N GLN A 81 -1.34 -15.24 -16.66
CA GLN A 81 -2.06 -15.26 -17.94
C GLN A 81 -3.59 -15.20 -17.74
N ASP A 82 -4.11 -15.91 -16.73
CA ASP A 82 -5.54 -16.00 -16.42
C ASP A 82 -6.07 -14.85 -15.54
N ALA A 83 -5.23 -13.87 -15.19
CA ALA A 83 -5.63 -12.73 -14.37
C ALA A 83 -6.54 -11.77 -15.15
N SER A 84 -7.59 -11.26 -14.49
CA SER A 84 -8.45 -10.26 -15.12
C SER A 84 -7.76 -8.91 -15.16
N ARG A 85 -7.81 -8.27 -16.34
CA ARG A 85 -7.34 -6.90 -16.59
C ARG A 85 -8.48 -6.03 -17.10
N ASP A 86 -9.71 -6.44 -16.85
CA ASP A 86 -10.89 -5.68 -17.23
C ASP A 86 -11.10 -4.51 -16.25
N TRP A 87 -10.79 -3.31 -16.73
CA TRP A 87 -10.96 -2.06 -16.00
C TRP A 87 -12.42 -1.75 -15.64
N ASN A 88 -13.40 -2.38 -16.30
CA ASN A 88 -14.82 -2.17 -15.97
C ASN A 88 -15.26 -2.91 -14.70
N LEU A 89 -14.46 -3.86 -14.23
CA LEU A 89 -14.70 -4.58 -12.98
C LEU A 89 -14.08 -3.88 -11.76
N LEU A 90 -13.40 -2.75 -11.97
CA LEU A 90 -12.88 -1.91 -10.90
C LEU A 90 -13.96 -0.93 -10.41
N ASP A 91 -13.93 -0.61 -9.12
CA ASP A 91 -14.72 0.48 -8.56
C ASP A 91 -14.40 1.80 -9.30
N ALA A 92 -15.42 2.62 -9.56
CA ALA A 92 -15.27 3.80 -10.39
C ALA A 92 -14.26 4.81 -9.82
N ASP A 93 -14.26 5.03 -8.50
CA ASP A 93 -13.34 5.98 -7.86
C ASP A 93 -11.92 5.42 -7.87
N PHE A 94 -11.78 4.12 -7.59
CA PHE A 94 -10.49 3.44 -7.66
C PHE A 94 -9.90 3.49 -9.06
N ARG A 95 -10.71 3.19 -10.08
CA ARG A 95 -10.32 3.24 -11.48
C ARG A 95 -9.82 4.63 -11.86
N THR A 96 -10.55 5.68 -11.54
CA THR A 96 -10.15 7.07 -11.86
C THR A 96 -8.82 7.42 -11.20
N ARG A 97 -8.63 7.06 -9.92
CA ARG A 97 -7.36 7.27 -9.21
C ARG A 97 -6.22 6.49 -9.86
N LEU A 98 -6.42 5.22 -10.18
CA LEU A 98 -5.39 4.38 -10.80
C LEU A 98 -5.01 4.88 -12.20
N LEU A 99 -5.97 5.35 -12.99
CA LEU A 99 -5.70 5.96 -14.29
C LEU A 99 -4.89 7.26 -14.16
N LEU A 100 -5.15 8.05 -13.11
CA LEU A 100 -4.34 9.23 -12.82
C LEU A 100 -2.89 8.84 -12.44
N VAL A 101 -2.69 7.75 -11.70
CA VAL A 101 -1.34 7.20 -11.46
C VAL A 101 -0.66 6.85 -12.79
N TYR A 102 -1.35 6.13 -13.68
CA TYR A 102 -0.80 5.75 -14.98
C TYR A 102 -0.39 6.97 -15.81
N LYS A 103 -1.24 8.01 -15.84
CA LYS A 103 -0.96 9.28 -16.52
C LYS A 103 0.28 9.95 -15.95
N ILE A 104 0.37 10.11 -14.62
CA ILE A 104 1.52 10.73 -13.96
C ILE A 104 2.80 9.93 -14.21
N MET A 105 2.75 8.60 -14.09
CA MET A 105 3.91 7.74 -14.30
C MET A 105 4.47 7.85 -15.72
N HIS A 106 3.58 7.92 -16.71
CA HIS A 106 3.97 8.12 -18.10
C HIS A 106 4.53 9.53 -18.34
N GLU A 107 3.75 10.56 -17.99
CA GLU A 107 4.08 11.95 -18.34
C GLU A 107 5.28 12.52 -17.56
N GLN A 108 5.44 12.17 -16.28
CA GLN A 108 6.50 12.74 -15.45
C GLN A 108 7.76 11.89 -15.39
N TYR A 109 7.62 10.57 -15.51
CA TYR A 109 8.73 9.64 -15.27
C TYR A 109 9.06 8.75 -16.47
N GLY A 110 8.26 8.78 -17.54
CA GLY A 110 8.49 7.97 -18.74
C GLY A 110 8.30 6.47 -18.50
N TYR A 111 7.54 6.08 -17.47
CA TYR A 111 7.24 4.67 -17.21
C TYR A 111 5.91 4.31 -17.86
N GLU A 112 5.95 3.40 -18.82
CA GLU A 112 4.75 2.73 -19.32
C GLU A 112 4.29 1.70 -18.30
N MET A 113 3.07 1.86 -17.79
CA MET A 113 2.46 0.98 -16.80
C MET A 113 1.65 -0.13 -17.46
N ALA A 114 1.60 -1.29 -16.82
CA ALA A 114 0.76 -2.42 -17.23
C ALA A 114 -0.02 -2.98 -16.03
N LEU A 115 -1.32 -3.20 -16.23
CA LEU A 115 -2.18 -3.87 -15.27
C LEU A 115 -1.90 -5.37 -15.32
N LEU A 116 -1.42 -5.94 -14.21
CA LEU A 116 -1.21 -7.37 -14.06
C LEU A 116 -2.52 -8.05 -13.69
N GLU A 117 -3.19 -7.55 -12.67
CA GLU A 117 -4.46 -8.08 -12.18
C GLU A 117 -5.27 -6.97 -11.50
N GLY A 118 -6.52 -6.79 -11.93
CA GLY A 118 -7.50 -5.91 -11.29
C GLY A 118 -8.47 -6.73 -10.45
N TYR A 119 -9.69 -6.95 -10.95
CA TYR A 119 -10.65 -7.81 -10.27
C TYR A 119 -10.18 -9.27 -10.19
N ARG A 120 -10.33 -9.89 -9.02
CA ARG A 120 -10.05 -11.32 -8.83
C ARG A 120 -11.29 -12.03 -8.31
N SER A 121 -11.72 -13.09 -8.98
CA SER A 121 -12.90 -13.84 -8.53
C SER A 121 -12.60 -14.64 -7.25
N PRO A 122 -13.60 -14.93 -6.39
CA PRO A 122 -13.43 -15.81 -5.23
C PRO A 122 -12.84 -17.18 -5.56
N GLU A 123 -13.25 -17.76 -6.70
CA GLU A 123 -12.76 -19.06 -7.17
C GLU A 123 -11.27 -18.99 -7.51
N ARG A 124 -10.85 -17.91 -8.20
CA ARG A 124 -9.44 -17.68 -8.48
C ARG A 124 -8.65 -17.45 -7.19
N GLN A 125 -9.17 -16.67 -6.25
CA GLN A 125 -8.52 -16.44 -4.95
C GLN A 125 -8.28 -17.77 -4.21
N ASN A 126 -9.28 -18.66 -4.20
CA ASN A 126 -9.14 -19.99 -3.59
C ASN A 126 -8.10 -20.85 -4.31
N ARG A 127 -8.03 -20.81 -5.65
CA ARG A 127 -6.98 -21.51 -6.41
C ARG A 127 -5.58 -20.98 -6.07
N LEU A 128 -5.41 -19.66 -6.00
CA LEU A 128 -4.12 -19.05 -5.64
C LEU A 128 -3.70 -19.39 -4.20
N ALA A 129 -4.64 -19.39 -3.25
CA ALA A 129 -4.37 -19.79 -1.88
C ALA A 129 -3.88 -21.25 -1.78
N GLN A 130 -4.36 -22.14 -2.65
CA GLN A 130 -3.90 -23.53 -2.74
C GLN A 130 -2.48 -23.67 -3.32
N MET A 131 -1.98 -22.67 -4.06
CA MET A 131 -0.61 -22.64 -4.61
C MET A 131 0.45 -22.29 -3.55
N GLY A 132 0.01 -21.88 -2.35
CA GLY A 132 0.86 -21.63 -1.19
C GLY A 132 1.00 -20.14 -0.81
N GLY A 133 1.37 -19.89 0.44
CA GLY A 133 1.41 -18.55 1.04
C GLY A 133 2.40 -17.56 0.40
N ASN A 134 3.28 -18.03 -0.49
CA ASN A 134 4.15 -17.18 -1.30
C ASN A 134 3.40 -16.41 -2.40
N VAL A 135 2.20 -16.88 -2.79
CA VAL A 135 1.34 -16.23 -3.80
C VAL A 135 0.34 -15.31 -3.11
N THR A 136 -0.40 -15.83 -2.13
CA THR A 136 -1.33 -15.05 -1.32
C THR A 136 -1.64 -15.78 -0.01
N ASN A 137 -1.83 -15.04 1.08
CA ASN A 137 -2.31 -15.57 2.35
C ASN A 137 -3.82 -15.31 2.57
N ALA A 138 -4.48 -14.63 1.64
CA ALA A 138 -5.90 -14.32 1.74
C ALA A 138 -6.76 -15.47 1.21
N ALA A 139 -7.82 -15.82 1.92
CA ALA A 139 -8.88 -16.68 1.40
C ALA A 139 -9.90 -15.86 0.57
N ALA A 140 -10.88 -16.53 -0.01
CA ALA A 140 -12.01 -15.85 -0.64
C ALA A 140 -12.67 -14.81 0.29
N PHE A 141 -12.92 -13.64 -0.28
CA PHE A 141 -13.53 -12.42 0.26
C PHE A 141 -12.64 -11.64 1.23
N GLN A 142 -11.39 -12.06 1.40
CA GLN A 142 -10.39 -11.42 2.25
C GLN A 142 -9.38 -10.57 1.47
N SER A 143 -9.66 -10.25 0.19
CA SER A 143 -8.82 -9.38 -0.63
C SER A 143 -9.65 -8.29 -1.30
N TYR A 144 -9.12 -7.07 -1.33
CA TYR A 144 -9.71 -5.92 -2.03
C TYR A 144 -9.88 -6.15 -3.54
N HIS A 145 -9.09 -7.03 -4.16
CA HIS A 145 -9.25 -7.41 -5.57
C HIS A 145 -10.65 -7.96 -5.86
N GLN A 146 -11.27 -8.64 -4.91
CA GLN A 146 -12.58 -9.27 -5.08
C GLN A 146 -13.74 -8.26 -5.06
N TYR A 147 -13.43 -7.01 -4.72
CA TYR A 147 -14.36 -5.89 -4.68
C TYR A 147 -13.99 -4.82 -5.71
N GLY A 148 -13.03 -5.10 -6.60
CA GLY A 148 -12.56 -4.13 -7.59
C GLY A 148 -11.86 -2.92 -6.97
N LEU A 149 -11.28 -3.08 -5.77
CA LEU A 149 -10.65 -2.02 -4.98
C LEU A 149 -9.13 -2.22 -4.83
N ALA A 150 -8.54 -3.15 -5.57
CA ALA A 150 -7.10 -3.33 -5.61
C ALA A 150 -6.62 -3.67 -7.02
N ALA A 151 -5.34 -3.43 -7.26
CA ALA A 151 -4.68 -3.75 -8.52
C ALA A 151 -3.20 -4.09 -8.30
N ASP A 152 -2.75 -5.09 -9.05
CA ASP A 152 -1.34 -5.44 -9.20
C ASP A 152 -0.83 -4.85 -10.53
N ASN A 153 0.29 -4.14 -10.48
CA ASN A 153 0.82 -3.38 -11.61
C ASN A 153 2.31 -3.65 -11.80
N ALA A 154 2.79 -3.50 -13.05
CA ALA A 154 4.21 -3.52 -13.40
C ALA A 154 4.48 -2.52 -14.54
N PHE A 155 5.65 -2.63 -15.15
CA PHE A 155 6.11 -1.72 -16.19
C PHE A 155 6.33 -2.44 -17.51
N LEU A 156 6.20 -1.70 -18.60
CA LEU A 156 6.66 -2.09 -19.92
C LEU A 156 7.98 -1.40 -20.24
N ARG A 157 8.90 -2.17 -20.83
CA ARG A 157 10.12 -1.65 -21.44
C ARG A 157 10.34 -2.40 -22.74
N ASP A 158 10.39 -1.68 -23.86
CA ASP A 158 10.55 -2.25 -25.20
C ASP A 158 9.49 -3.33 -25.53
N GLY A 159 8.23 -3.08 -25.14
CA GLY A 159 7.10 -3.99 -25.35
C GLY A 159 7.13 -5.25 -24.47
N LYS A 160 8.08 -5.36 -23.54
CA LYS A 160 8.21 -6.49 -22.61
C LYS A 160 7.84 -6.07 -21.21
N LEU A 161 7.20 -6.99 -20.49
CA LEU A 161 6.83 -6.80 -19.10
C LEU A 161 8.08 -6.94 -18.21
N VAL A 162 8.32 -5.93 -17.36
CA VAL A 162 9.40 -5.94 -16.37
C VAL A 162 8.75 -5.89 -14.98
N ILE A 163 8.66 -7.05 -14.33
CA ILE A 163 7.99 -7.20 -13.04
C ILE A 163 8.99 -7.17 -11.87
N SER A 164 10.13 -7.86 -11.98
CA SER A 164 10.99 -8.06 -10.82
C SER A 164 11.73 -6.78 -10.42
N GLU A 165 11.63 -6.43 -9.14
CA GLU A 165 12.37 -5.37 -8.46
C GLU A 165 13.88 -5.65 -8.36
N LYS A 166 14.34 -6.84 -8.75
CA LYS A 166 15.77 -7.12 -8.94
C LYS A 166 16.36 -6.32 -10.10
N ASP A 167 15.54 -5.91 -11.08
CA ASP A 167 15.92 -4.92 -12.07
C ASP A 167 15.92 -3.53 -11.39
N PRO A 168 17.07 -2.82 -11.31
CA PRO A 168 17.13 -1.51 -10.66
C PRO A 168 16.21 -0.46 -11.28
N TRP A 169 15.94 -0.55 -12.59
CA TRP A 169 15.02 0.34 -13.29
C TRP A 169 13.58 0.07 -12.85
N ALA A 170 13.19 -1.20 -12.69
CA ALA A 170 11.87 -1.56 -12.18
C ALA A 170 11.71 -1.19 -10.70
N MET A 171 12.74 -1.41 -9.87
CA MET A 171 12.73 -0.98 -8.47
C MET A 171 12.51 0.53 -8.35
N ARG A 172 13.21 1.32 -9.18
CA ARG A 172 13.00 2.77 -9.22
C ARG A 172 11.58 3.11 -9.66
N GLY A 173 11.06 2.42 -10.66
CA GLY A 173 9.67 2.53 -11.11
C GLY A 173 8.69 2.30 -9.96
N TYR A 174 8.87 1.23 -9.18
CA TYR A 174 7.98 0.91 -8.06
C TYR A 174 8.02 1.96 -6.95
N GLN A 175 9.19 2.55 -6.68
CA GLN A 175 9.28 3.65 -5.71
C GLN A 175 8.49 4.88 -6.16
N LEU A 176 8.60 5.25 -7.45
CA LEU A 176 7.86 6.38 -8.03
C LEU A 176 6.36 6.08 -8.09
N TYR A 177 6.00 4.88 -8.53
CA TYR A 177 4.63 4.38 -8.57
C TYR A 177 3.98 4.41 -7.19
N GLY A 178 4.65 3.89 -6.16
CA GLY A 178 4.16 3.92 -4.79
C GLY A 178 3.91 5.33 -4.27
N GLN A 179 4.87 6.24 -4.48
CA GLN A 179 4.71 7.65 -4.10
C GLN A 179 3.54 8.32 -4.83
N THR A 180 3.39 8.04 -6.12
CA THR A 180 2.31 8.58 -6.95
C THR A 180 0.94 8.03 -6.50
N ALA A 181 0.86 6.73 -6.22
CA ALA A 181 -0.34 6.08 -5.70
C ALA A 181 -0.78 6.70 -4.37
N GLU A 182 0.17 6.91 -3.44
CA GLU A 182 -0.09 7.56 -2.16
C GLU A 182 -0.60 9.01 -2.32
N GLN A 183 -0.06 9.77 -3.29
CA GLN A 183 -0.50 11.15 -3.57
C GLN A 183 -1.96 11.23 -4.04
N VAL A 184 -2.45 10.21 -4.74
CA VAL A 184 -3.84 10.13 -5.19
C VAL A 184 -4.74 9.36 -4.22
N GLY A 185 -4.29 9.13 -2.98
CA GLY A 185 -5.10 8.54 -1.91
C GLY A 185 -5.26 7.04 -1.97
N LEU A 186 -4.37 6.32 -2.67
CA LEU A 186 -4.29 4.86 -2.62
C LEU A 186 -3.30 4.42 -1.53
N VAL A 187 -3.52 3.23 -0.99
CA VAL A 187 -2.59 2.55 -0.08
C VAL A 187 -1.66 1.69 -0.92
N TRP A 188 -0.35 1.87 -0.75
CA TRP A 188 0.66 1.12 -1.51
C TRP A 188 1.25 -0.06 -0.72
N GLY A 189 1.25 -1.24 -1.32
CA GLY A 189 1.73 -2.49 -0.72
C GLY A 189 3.24 -2.50 -0.44
N GLY A 190 4.01 -1.61 -1.08
CA GLY A 190 5.44 -1.45 -0.80
C GLY A 190 5.76 -0.91 0.59
N ARG A 191 4.77 -0.36 1.32
CA ARG A 191 4.92 0.02 2.73
C ARG A 191 4.76 -1.15 3.70
N TRP A 192 4.28 -2.30 3.24
CA TRP A 192 4.04 -3.45 4.10
C TRP A 192 5.34 -4.15 4.50
N LYS A 193 5.30 -4.88 5.61
CA LYS A 193 6.46 -5.63 6.12
C LYS A 193 7.05 -6.61 5.09
N MET A 194 6.19 -7.24 4.29
CA MET A 194 6.57 -8.19 3.24
C MET A 194 6.67 -7.54 1.85
N MET A 195 6.47 -6.22 1.73
CA MET A 195 6.61 -5.39 0.53
C MET A 195 5.99 -5.99 -0.75
N ASP A 196 4.74 -5.64 -1.06
CA ASP A 196 4.15 -5.95 -2.37
C ASP A 196 4.18 -4.72 -3.28
N LEU A 197 5.30 -4.54 -3.97
CA LEU A 197 5.65 -3.29 -4.65
C LEU A 197 4.73 -2.95 -5.84
N GLY A 198 4.16 -3.96 -6.50
CA GLY A 198 3.21 -3.76 -7.59
C GLY A 198 1.77 -3.47 -7.13
N HIS A 199 1.49 -3.67 -5.84
CA HIS A 199 0.14 -3.71 -5.32
C HIS A 199 -0.32 -2.36 -4.77
N VAL A 200 -1.56 -1.97 -5.08
CA VAL A 200 -2.27 -0.85 -4.44
C VAL A 200 -3.69 -1.23 -4.08
N GLU A 201 -4.19 -0.64 -2.99
CA GLU A 201 -5.57 -0.76 -2.52
C GLU A 201 -6.23 0.62 -2.40
N TYR A 202 -7.53 0.69 -2.67
CA TYR A 202 -8.35 1.83 -2.29
C TYR A 202 -9.20 1.50 -1.08
N HIS A 203 -8.87 2.13 0.05
CA HIS A 203 -9.62 2.02 1.29
C HIS A 203 -10.81 2.98 1.22
N LYS A 204 -11.81 2.60 0.41
CA LYS A 204 -13.00 3.40 0.14
C LYS A 204 -13.72 3.75 1.45
N PRO A 205 -14.05 5.03 1.70
CA PRO A 205 -14.80 5.41 2.89
C PRO A 205 -16.11 4.62 3.03
N GLY A 206 -16.33 4.04 4.21
CA GLY A 206 -17.51 3.22 4.50
C GLY A 206 -17.44 1.77 4.01
N PHE A 207 -16.43 1.40 3.21
CA PHE A 207 -16.16 0.00 2.92
C PHE A 207 -15.33 -0.63 4.04
N VAL A 208 -15.74 -1.82 4.48
CA VAL A 208 -14.99 -2.61 5.48
C VAL A 208 -14.78 -4.01 4.91
N LEU A 209 -13.52 -4.40 4.75
CA LEU A 209 -13.18 -5.75 4.33
C LEU A 209 -13.59 -6.75 5.42
N GLY A 210 -14.35 -7.78 5.04
CA GLY A 210 -14.76 -8.84 5.95
C GLY A 210 -13.54 -9.53 6.57
N ARG A 211 -13.48 -9.57 7.91
CA ARG A 211 -12.52 -10.40 8.64
C ARG A 211 -13.26 -11.67 9.07
N HIS A 212 -12.73 -12.83 8.69
CA HIS A 212 -13.18 -14.13 9.22
C HIS A 212 -12.30 -14.54 10.39
#